data_AF-A0A150F3L9-F1
#
_entry.id   AF-A0A150F3L9-F1
#
_cell.length_a   1.000
_cell.length_b   1.000
_cell.length_c   1.000
_cell.angle_alpha   90.00
_cell.angle_beta   90.00
_cell.angle_gamma   90.00
#
_symmetry.space_group_name_H-M   'P 1'
#
loop_
_entity.id
_entity.type
_entity.pdbx_description
1 polymer ?
#
loop_
_entity_poly.entity_id
_entity_poly.type
_entity_poly.pdbx_seq_one_letter_code
_entity_poly.pdbx_strand_id
1 'polypeptide(L)'
;MNTFEFYSRVKALKVEVNHVSTEFQAFILNANKALQDGLDRIAESNLMHLFAGASEGDIPEEVLQALSEFFNVDKIMAVTKYSPYNTMVWVKRLQRKINAWNKLTLKYHKRLWAILNEIESLETYQAMGNKWRAEVNEIKQEIKTALNYRISCQEKLEKYLFMSVGYWKMKKNDFLSLLSIDHSKERAAEMRKIIDDLPAEIDSDRLLVEVVTKNIEAPEDDVYFDIFFAGVMERIKNGEIDTLRMFQEVIKEPIPVYKAVKDEYGRVVSMERDRPNLTLL
;
A
#
# COMPACT_ATOMS: atom_id res chain seq x y z
N MET A 1 -33.94 3.18 26.97
CA MET A 1 -34.17 2.10 26.00
C MET A 1 -34.98 1.03 26.70
N ASN A 2 -36.08 0.55 26.12
CA ASN A 2 -36.82 -0.59 26.64
C ASN A 2 -36.32 -1.91 26.02
N THR A 3 -36.77 -3.03 26.55
CA THR A 3 -36.35 -4.38 26.13
C THR A 3 -36.66 -4.67 24.65
N PHE A 4 -37.78 -4.18 24.12
CA PHE A 4 -38.15 -4.35 22.70
C PHE A 4 -37.23 -3.54 21.78
N GLU A 5 -36.95 -2.29 22.13
CA GLU A 5 -36.02 -1.41 21.42
C GLU A 5 -34.61 -2.01 21.37
N PHE A 6 -34.13 -2.55 22.50
CA PHE A 6 -32.84 -3.25 22.57
C PHE A 6 -32.80 -4.42 21.58
N TYR A 7 -33.82 -5.28 21.57
CA TYR A 7 -33.87 -6.43 20.67
C TYR A 7 -33.97 -6.05 19.20
N SER A 8 -34.81 -5.06 18.89
CA SER A 8 -34.92 -4.54 17.53
C SER A 8 -33.56 -4.02 17.06
N ARG A 9 -32.83 -3.33 17.93
CA ARG A 9 -31.51 -2.78 17.58
C ARG A 9 -30.45 -3.85 17.38
N VAL A 10 -30.32 -4.83 18.28
CA VAL A 10 -29.37 -5.95 18.13
C VAL A 10 -29.61 -6.69 16.81
N LYS A 11 -30.86 -6.97 16.46
CA LYS A 11 -31.20 -7.61 15.18
C LYS A 11 -30.83 -6.75 13.98
N ALA A 12 -31.10 -5.44 14.03
CA ALA A 12 -30.72 -4.52 12.97
C ALA A 12 -29.20 -4.48 12.79
N LEU A 13 -28.44 -4.42 13.90
CA LEU A 13 -26.98 -4.44 13.87
C LEU A 13 -26.43 -5.75 13.33
N LYS A 14 -27.05 -6.90 13.63
CA LYS A 14 -26.67 -8.20 13.05
C LYS A 14 -26.82 -8.22 11.53
N VAL A 15 -27.95 -7.73 11.02
CA VAL A 15 -28.19 -7.62 9.56
C VAL A 15 -27.16 -6.68 8.93
N GLU A 16 -26.90 -5.55 9.58
CA GLU A 16 -25.95 -4.57 9.09
C GLU A 16 -24.51 -5.11 9.06
N VAL A 17 -24.06 -5.75 10.13
CA VAL A 17 -22.72 -6.35 10.19
C VAL A 17 -22.55 -7.43 9.14
N ASN A 18 -23.58 -8.25 8.91
CA ASN A 18 -23.53 -9.29 7.88
C ASN A 18 -23.41 -8.71 6.48
N HIS A 19 -24.20 -7.67 6.19
CA HIS A 19 -24.13 -6.97 4.93
C HIS A 19 -22.75 -6.32 4.72
N VAL A 20 -22.27 -5.53 5.68
CA VAL A 20 -20.98 -4.84 5.60
C VAL A 20 -19.82 -5.83 5.49
N SER A 21 -19.84 -6.92 6.26
CA SER A 21 -18.78 -7.94 6.24
C SER A 21 -18.74 -8.70 4.91
N THR A 22 -19.91 -9.05 4.36
CA THR A 22 -20.02 -9.72 3.05
C THR A 22 -19.54 -8.82 1.92
N GLU A 23 -19.97 -7.56 1.88
CA GLU A 23 -19.50 -6.59 0.90
C GLU A 23 -17.99 -6.36 1.02
N PHE A 24 -17.48 -6.25 2.24
CA PHE A 24 -16.07 -6.05 2.47
C PHE A 24 -15.24 -7.26 2.03
N GLN A 25 -15.70 -8.48 2.30
CA GLN A 25 -15.05 -9.70 1.83
C GLN A 25 -15.00 -9.76 0.30
N ALA A 26 -16.12 -9.50 -0.38
CA ALA A 26 -16.20 -9.48 -1.83
C ALA A 26 -15.28 -8.42 -2.44
N PHE A 27 -15.23 -7.23 -1.82
CA PHE A 27 -14.29 -6.18 -2.18
C PHE A 27 -12.83 -6.65 -2.07
N ILE A 28 -12.45 -7.29 -0.96
CA ILE A 28 -11.08 -7.76 -0.74
C ILE A 28 -10.70 -8.86 -1.75
N LEU A 29 -11.60 -9.79 -2.05
CA LEU A 29 -11.37 -10.82 -3.06
C LEU A 29 -11.15 -10.21 -4.46
N ASN A 30 -11.98 -9.24 -4.85
CA ASN A 30 -11.85 -8.54 -6.12
C ASN A 30 -10.56 -7.71 -6.19
N ALA A 31 -10.20 -7.03 -5.10
CA ALA A 31 -8.96 -6.26 -5.00
C ALA A 31 -7.73 -7.18 -5.13
N ASN A 32 -7.73 -8.36 -4.49
CA ASN A 32 -6.65 -9.33 -4.59
C ASN A 32 -6.50 -9.91 -5.99
N LYS A 33 -7.61 -10.22 -6.66
CA LYS A 33 -7.58 -10.64 -8.07
C LYS A 33 -6.98 -9.55 -8.96
N ALA A 34 -7.48 -8.32 -8.82
CA ALA A 34 -6.99 -7.18 -9.60
C ALA A 34 -5.53 -6.80 -9.27
N LEU A 35 -5.07 -7.10 -8.05
CA LEU A 35 -3.67 -6.98 -7.65
C LEU A 35 -2.82 -7.99 -8.41
N GLN A 36 -3.19 -9.27 -8.38
CA GLN A 36 -2.49 -10.32 -9.12
C GLN A 36 -2.42 -10.00 -10.62
N ASP A 37 -3.55 -9.66 -11.23
CA ASP A 37 -3.60 -9.26 -12.65
C ASP A 37 -2.64 -8.08 -12.93
N GLY A 38 -2.51 -7.14 -11.98
CA GLY A 38 -1.59 -6.01 -12.10
C GLY A 38 -0.12 -6.41 -12.00
N LEU A 39 0.22 -7.34 -11.11
CA LEU A 39 1.56 -7.86 -10.92
C LEU A 39 2.00 -8.69 -12.14
N ASP A 40 1.11 -9.51 -12.68
CA ASP A 40 1.35 -10.27 -13.91
C ASP A 40 1.65 -9.32 -15.08
N ARG A 41 0.93 -8.18 -15.17
CA ARG A 41 1.21 -7.15 -16.20
C ARG A 41 2.55 -6.46 -16.03
N ILE A 42 2.98 -6.24 -14.80
CA ILE A 42 4.32 -5.69 -14.49
C ILE A 42 5.39 -6.68 -14.94
N ALA A 43 5.23 -7.97 -14.61
CA ALA A 43 6.15 -9.03 -15.01
C ALA A 43 6.19 -9.21 -16.53
N GLU A 44 5.03 -9.30 -17.20
CA GLU A 44 4.94 -9.33 -18.68
C GLU A 44 5.67 -8.14 -19.31
N SER A 45 5.49 -6.93 -18.77
CA SER A 45 6.11 -5.72 -19.33
C SER A 45 7.63 -5.74 -19.21
N ASN A 46 8.17 -6.25 -18.09
CA ASN A 46 9.61 -6.45 -17.92
C ASN A 46 10.15 -7.48 -18.91
N LEU A 47 9.47 -8.61 -19.08
CA LEU A 47 9.88 -9.66 -20.02
C LEU A 47 9.82 -9.17 -21.49
N MET A 48 8.75 -8.46 -21.87
CA MET A 48 8.64 -7.85 -23.21
C MET A 48 9.79 -6.89 -23.49
N HIS A 49 10.25 -6.14 -22.50
CA HIS A 49 11.40 -5.28 -22.67
C HIS A 49 12.69 -6.10 -22.86
N LEU A 50 12.92 -7.13 -22.04
CA LEU A 50 14.12 -7.96 -22.12
C LEU A 50 14.23 -8.72 -23.44
N PHE A 51 13.11 -9.14 -24.02
CA PHE A 51 13.07 -9.87 -25.29
C PHE A 51 12.79 -8.99 -26.51
N ALA A 52 12.65 -7.68 -26.35
CA ALA A 52 12.39 -6.79 -27.48
C ALA A 52 13.54 -6.86 -28.50
N GLY A 53 13.25 -7.40 -29.69
CA GLY A 53 14.24 -7.57 -30.75
C GLY A 53 15.10 -8.83 -30.66
N ALA A 54 14.83 -9.72 -29.69
CA ALA A 54 15.39 -11.07 -29.64
C ALA A 54 14.69 -11.97 -30.68
N SER A 55 15.46 -12.85 -31.31
CA SER A 55 14.96 -13.96 -32.12
C SER A 55 14.79 -15.22 -31.29
N GLU A 56 14.04 -16.21 -31.78
CA GLU A 56 13.84 -17.50 -31.07
C GLU A 56 15.17 -18.22 -30.75
N GLY A 57 16.23 -17.98 -31.54
CA GLY A 57 17.55 -18.56 -31.29
C GLY A 57 18.36 -17.86 -30.19
N ASP A 58 17.93 -16.68 -29.73
CA ASP A 58 18.65 -15.90 -28.71
C ASP A 58 18.29 -16.30 -27.28
N ILE A 59 17.20 -17.07 -27.11
CA ILE A 59 16.68 -17.49 -25.81
C ILE A 59 16.66 -19.01 -25.75
N PRO A 60 17.30 -19.65 -24.75
CA PRO A 60 17.25 -21.10 -24.61
C PRO A 60 15.82 -21.64 -24.55
N GLU A 61 15.57 -22.76 -25.23
CA GLU A 61 14.23 -23.37 -25.30
C GLU A 61 13.70 -23.74 -23.92
N GLU A 62 14.57 -24.15 -22.99
CA GLU A 62 14.20 -24.44 -21.60
C GLU A 62 13.67 -23.20 -20.87
N VAL A 63 14.20 -22.01 -21.17
CA VAL A 63 13.73 -20.75 -20.59
C VAL A 63 12.37 -20.37 -21.16
N LEU A 64 12.17 -20.52 -22.47
CA LEU A 64 10.87 -20.27 -23.12
C LEU A 64 9.80 -21.22 -22.58
N GLN A 65 10.12 -22.51 -22.42
CA GLN A 65 9.22 -23.50 -21.86
C GLN A 65 8.84 -23.15 -20.42
N ALA A 66 9.82 -22.82 -19.57
CA ALA A 66 9.55 -22.43 -18.19
C ALA A 66 8.68 -21.16 -18.10
N LEU A 67 8.92 -20.17 -18.96
CA LEU A 67 8.11 -18.95 -19.01
C LEU A 67 6.67 -19.21 -19.51
N SER A 68 6.48 -20.19 -20.40
CA SER A 68 5.16 -20.55 -20.94
C SER A 68 4.18 -21.08 -19.89
N GLU A 69 4.70 -21.56 -18.75
CA GLU A 69 3.89 -21.99 -17.60
C GLU A 69 3.17 -20.81 -16.92
N PHE A 70 3.71 -19.59 -17.07
CA PHE A 70 3.24 -18.39 -16.38
C PHE A 70 2.73 -17.30 -17.34
N PHE A 71 3.26 -17.24 -18.55
CA PHE A 71 3.01 -16.16 -19.50
C PHE A 71 2.70 -16.66 -20.91
N ASN A 72 1.99 -15.84 -21.68
CA ASN A 72 1.85 -16.05 -23.11
C ASN A 72 3.15 -15.62 -23.83
N VAL A 73 4.08 -16.56 -23.97
CA VAL A 73 5.41 -16.33 -24.56
C VAL A 73 5.32 -15.86 -26.01
N ASP A 74 4.42 -16.41 -26.81
CA ASP A 74 4.22 -16.00 -28.21
C ASP A 74 3.88 -14.51 -28.32
N LYS A 75 2.98 -14.04 -27.46
CA LYS A 75 2.60 -12.62 -27.37
C LYS A 75 3.77 -11.75 -26.95
N ILE A 76 4.65 -12.24 -26.07
CA ILE A 76 5.84 -11.51 -25.61
C ILE A 76 6.86 -11.41 -26.75
N MET A 77 7.16 -12.54 -27.42
CA MET A 77 8.12 -12.64 -28.52
C MET A 77 7.69 -11.89 -29.79
N ALA A 78 6.39 -11.74 -30.02
CA ALA A 78 5.87 -10.96 -31.15
C ALA A 78 6.16 -9.44 -31.05
N VAL A 79 6.66 -8.95 -29.92
CA VAL A 79 6.91 -7.53 -29.69
C VAL A 79 8.27 -7.12 -30.27
N THR A 80 8.23 -6.41 -31.39
CA THR A 80 9.46 -5.94 -32.07
C THR A 80 10.00 -4.62 -31.51
N LYS A 81 9.14 -3.81 -30.85
CA LYS A 81 9.52 -2.56 -30.17
C LYS A 81 8.68 -2.41 -28.91
N TYR A 82 9.36 -2.17 -27.79
CA TYR A 82 8.72 -1.94 -26.50
C TYR A 82 9.42 -0.82 -25.76
N SER A 83 8.64 0.08 -25.14
CA SER A 83 9.23 1.11 -24.28
C SER A 83 9.72 0.46 -22.99
N PRO A 84 11.00 0.62 -22.60
CA PRO A 84 11.49 0.13 -21.31
C PRO A 84 10.64 0.67 -20.15
N TYR A 85 10.12 1.90 -20.28
CA TYR A 85 9.40 2.58 -19.19
C TYR A 85 7.97 2.07 -18.95
N ASN A 86 7.46 1.15 -19.77
CA ASN A 86 6.10 0.61 -19.61
C ASN A 86 5.89 -0.07 -18.26
N THR A 87 6.93 -0.73 -17.71
CA THR A 87 6.83 -1.31 -16.37
C THR A 87 6.57 -0.25 -15.32
N MET A 88 7.26 0.89 -15.39
CA MET A 88 7.05 2.00 -14.45
C MET A 88 5.62 2.54 -14.54
N VAL A 89 5.06 2.63 -15.76
CA VAL A 89 3.65 3.02 -15.97
C VAL A 89 2.70 2.02 -15.29
N TRP A 90 2.93 0.72 -15.42
CA TRP A 90 2.10 -0.30 -14.78
C TRP A 90 2.23 -0.29 -13.26
N VAL A 91 3.44 -0.15 -12.73
CA VAL A 91 3.68 0.02 -11.30
C VAL A 91 2.93 1.23 -10.77
N LYS A 92 3.04 2.39 -11.41
CA LYS A 92 2.32 3.61 -11.02
C LYS A 92 0.81 3.42 -11.03
N ARG A 93 0.26 2.77 -12.07
CA ARG A 93 -1.17 2.44 -12.15
C ARG A 93 -1.63 1.52 -11.02
N LEU A 94 -0.83 0.50 -10.69
CA LEU A 94 -1.17 -0.46 -9.65
C LEU A 94 -1.09 0.18 -8.26
N GLN A 95 -0.05 0.98 -7.97
CA GLN A 95 0.06 1.71 -6.72
C GLN A 95 -1.13 2.65 -6.48
N ARG A 96 -1.59 3.38 -7.51
CA ARG A 96 -2.81 4.21 -7.40
C ARG A 96 -4.04 3.39 -7.01
N LYS A 97 -4.20 2.18 -7.58
CA LYS A 97 -5.28 1.26 -7.20
C LYS A 97 -5.13 0.80 -5.75
N ILE A 98 -3.93 0.41 -5.32
CA ILE A 98 -3.64 0.03 -3.93
C ILE A 98 -3.98 1.17 -2.98
N ASN A 99 -3.58 2.41 -3.29
CA ASN A 99 -3.92 3.60 -2.51
C ASN A 99 -5.43 3.81 -2.41
N ALA A 100 -6.16 3.67 -3.52
CA ALA A 100 -7.62 3.77 -3.53
C ALA A 100 -8.28 2.64 -2.71
N TRP A 101 -7.80 1.41 -2.84
CA TRP A 101 -8.31 0.28 -2.09
C TRP A 101 -8.03 0.40 -0.59
N ASN A 102 -6.85 0.87 -0.18
CA ASN A 102 -6.53 1.16 1.22
C ASN A 102 -7.48 2.21 1.82
N LYS A 103 -7.82 3.26 1.06
CA LYS A 103 -8.82 4.26 1.47
C LYS A 103 -10.20 3.62 1.67
N LEU A 104 -10.62 2.69 0.81
CA LEU A 104 -11.89 1.97 0.93
C LEU A 104 -11.89 0.98 2.09
N THR A 105 -10.82 0.20 2.27
CA THR A 105 -10.61 -0.69 3.43
C THR A 105 -10.75 0.09 4.74
N LEU A 106 -10.16 1.28 4.83
CA LEU A 106 -10.31 2.14 6.01
C LEU A 106 -11.76 2.57 6.24
N LYS A 107 -12.54 2.82 5.19
CA LYS A 107 -13.98 3.13 5.33
C LYS A 107 -14.76 1.95 5.89
N TYR A 108 -14.51 0.73 5.41
CA TYR A 108 -15.12 -0.48 5.96
C TYR A 108 -14.74 -0.70 7.43
N HIS A 109 -13.45 -0.60 7.77
CA HIS A 109 -12.99 -0.70 9.16
C HIS A 109 -13.67 0.33 10.07
N LYS A 110 -13.77 1.59 9.63
CA LYS A 110 -14.49 2.64 10.37
C LYS A 110 -15.96 2.30 10.58
N ARG A 111 -16.63 1.72 9.58
CA ARG A 111 -18.03 1.30 9.72
C ARG A 111 -18.18 0.15 10.71
N LEU A 112 -17.32 -0.87 10.61
CA LEU A 112 -17.30 -2.01 11.53
C LEU A 112 -17.02 -1.59 12.98
N TRP A 113 -16.06 -0.67 13.20
CA TRP A 113 -15.81 -0.10 14.52
C TRP A 113 -16.98 0.73 15.06
N ALA A 114 -17.71 1.45 14.20
CA ALA A 114 -18.91 2.16 14.63
C ALA A 114 -20.00 1.19 15.12
N ILE A 115 -20.21 0.08 14.41
CA ILE A 115 -21.13 -0.98 14.85
C ILE A 115 -20.65 -1.63 16.15
N LEU A 116 -19.35 -1.90 16.27
CA LEU A 116 -18.74 -2.45 17.49
C LEU A 116 -18.98 -1.55 18.71
N ASN A 117 -18.70 -0.25 18.58
CA ASN A 117 -18.93 0.73 19.65
C ASN A 117 -20.40 0.74 20.08
N GLU A 118 -21.31 0.61 19.12
CA GLU A 118 -22.74 0.56 19.42
C GLU A 118 -23.12 -0.72 20.16
N ILE A 119 -22.62 -1.87 19.72
CA ILE A 119 -22.82 -3.15 20.43
C ILE A 119 -22.27 -3.09 21.85
N GLU A 120 -21.06 -2.55 22.05
CA GLU A 120 -20.46 -2.38 23.38
C GLU A 120 -21.30 -1.45 24.27
N SER A 121 -21.91 -0.41 23.70
CA SER A 121 -22.83 0.46 24.43
C SER A 121 -24.11 -0.27 24.86
N LEU A 122 -24.63 -1.15 24.01
CA LEU A 122 -25.80 -1.97 24.31
C LEU A 122 -25.49 -3.03 25.38
N GLU A 123 -24.25 -3.50 25.50
CA GLU A 123 -23.81 -4.43 26.55
C GLU A 123 -23.87 -3.85 27.96
N THR A 124 -23.80 -2.51 28.09
CA THR A 124 -23.98 -1.83 29.39
C THR A 124 -25.42 -1.87 29.90
N TYR A 125 -26.38 -2.27 29.05
CA TYR A 125 -27.78 -2.39 29.41
C TYR A 125 -28.04 -3.67 30.22
N GLN A 126 -28.34 -3.51 31.52
CA GLN A 126 -28.37 -4.57 32.54
C GLN A 126 -29.37 -5.74 32.31
N ALA A 127 -30.26 -5.67 31.32
CA ALA A 127 -31.31 -6.68 31.10
C ALA A 127 -30.95 -7.78 30.07
N MET A 128 -29.66 -8.10 29.89
CA MET A 128 -29.24 -9.03 28.84
C MET A 128 -29.40 -10.50 29.26
N GLY A 129 -30.48 -11.15 28.79
CA GLY A 129 -30.65 -12.59 28.90
C GLY A 129 -29.66 -13.39 28.05
N ASN A 130 -29.46 -14.69 28.36
CA ASN A 130 -28.45 -15.57 27.74
C ASN A 130 -28.52 -15.62 26.20
N LYS A 131 -29.73 -15.60 25.62
CA LYS A 131 -29.93 -15.63 24.16
C LYS A 131 -29.26 -14.43 23.46
N TRP A 132 -29.37 -13.24 24.03
CA TRP A 132 -28.90 -12.01 23.40
C TRP A 132 -27.41 -11.81 23.60
N ARG A 133 -26.85 -12.36 24.68
CA ARG A 133 -25.41 -12.48 24.85
C ARG A 133 -24.78 -13.32 23.72
N ALA A 134 -25.45 -14.39 23.29
CA ALA A 134 -24.99 -15.18 22.15
C ALA A 134 -25.03 -14.36 20.84
N GLU A 135 -26.13 -13.66 20.54
CA GLU A 135 -26.23 -12.82 19.33
C GLU A 135 -25.20 -11.68 19.31
N VAL A 136 -24.97 -11.01 20.46
CA VAL A 136 -23.95 -9.97 20.60
C VAL A 136 -22.55 -10.54 20.36
N ASN A 137 -22.24 -11.70 20.92
CA ASN A 137 -20.97 -12.37 20.71
C ASN A 137 -20.77 -12.77 19.24
N GLU A 138 -21.82 -13.25 18.56
CA GLU A 138 -21.77 -13.54 17.12
C GLU A 138 -21.42 -12.30 16.31
N ILE A 139 -22.08 -11.17 16.56
CA ILE A 139 -21.80 -9.89 15.89
C ILE A 139 -20.34 -9.48 16.13
N LYS A 140 -19.86 -9.57 17.37
CA LYS A 140 -18.47 -9.27 17.73
C LYS A 140 -17.46 -10.16 17.01
N GLN A 141 -17.73 -11.46 16.88
CA GLN A 141 -16.88 -12.40 16.15
C GLN A 141 -16.88 -12.14 14.64
N GLU A 142 -18.03 -11.79 14.08
CA GLU A 142 -18.14 -11.42 12.66
C GLU A 142 -17.35 -10.14 12.37
N ILE A 143 -17.47 -9.11 13.21
CA ILE A 143 -16.64 -7.90 13.14
C ILE A 143 -15.15 -8.24 13.23
N LYS A 144 -14.75 -9.06 14.21
CA LYS A 144 -13.36 -9.47 14.39
C LYS A 144 -12.81 -10.17 13.14
N THR A 145 -13.62 -11.05 12.55
CA THR A 145 -13.27 -11.76 11.32
C THR A 145 -13.13 -10.80 10.14
N ALA A 146 -14.11 -9.90 9.96
CA ALA A 146 -14.11 -8.92 8.88
C ALA A 146 -12.94 -7.94 8.98
N LEU A 147 -12.61 -7.48 10.20
CA LEU A 147 -11.46 -6.61 10.47
C LEU A 147 -10.12 -7.30 10.22
N ASN A 148 -10.07 -8.60 9.96
CA ASN A 148 -8.87 -9.33 9.56
C ASN A 148 -8.74 -9.49 8.04
N TYR A 149 -9.73 -9.10 7.25
CA TYR A 149 -9.57 -9.13 5.79
C TYR A 149 -8.51 -8.13 5.34
N ARG A 150 -7.58 -8.60 4.50
CA ARG A 150 -6.46 -7.82 3.99
C ARG A 150 -6.34 -8.02 2.49
N ILE A 151 -5.95 -6.95 1.82
CA ILE A 151 -5.39 -7.05 0.49
C ILE A 151 -4.03 -7.72 0.67
N SER A 152 -3.80 -8.84 0.00
CA SER A 152 -2.61 -9.70 0.09
C SER A 152 -1.39 -9.07 -0.59
N CYS A 153 -1.16 -7.77 -0.40
CA CYS A 153 0.00 -7.08 -0.92
C CYS A 153 1.22 -7.39 -0.05
N GLN A 154 1.82 -8.57 -0.25
CA GLN A 154 3.15 -8.88 0.28
C GLN A 154 4.26 -8.48 -0.70
N GLU A 155 3.91 -8.31 -1.98
CA GLU A 155 4.87 -7.90 -3.00
C GLU A 155 5.19 -6.40 -2.90
N LYS A 156 6.48 -6.12 -2.91
CA LYS A 156 7.00 -4.75 -2.80
C LYS A 156 7.13 -4.18 -4.19
N LEU A 157 6.23 -3.29 -4.59
CA LEU A 157 6.30 -2.60 -5.89
C LEU A 157 7.64 -1.87 -6.08
N GLU A 158 8.27 -1.43 -5.00
CA GLU A 158 9.63 -0.88 -4.96
C GLU A 158 10.66 -1.82 -5.63
N LYS A 159 10.58 -3.14 -5.39
CA LYS A 159 11.50 -4.11 -6.01
C LYS A 159 11.34 -4.14 -7.52
N TYR A 160 10.10 -4.11 -8.01
CA TYR A 160 9.82 -4.06 -9.45
C TYR A 160 10.35 -2.77 -10.07
N LEU A 161 10.23 -1.63 -9.37
CA LEU A 161 10.86 -0.39 -9.81
C LEU A 161 12.37 -0.54 -9.88
N PHE A 162 13.04 -1.02 -8.83
CA PHE A 162 14.50 -1.16 -8.83
C PHE A 162 15.02 -2.06 -9.96
N MET A 163 14.32 -3.17 -10.25
CA MET A 163 14.66 -4.03 -11.38
C MET A 163 14.51 -3.31 -12.72
N SER A 164 13.53 -2.41 -12.85
CA SER A 164 13.33 -1.61 -14.06
C SER A 164 14.29 -0.43 -14.17
N VAL A 165 14.54 0.32 -13.08
CA VAL A 165 15.34 1.56 -13.15
C VAL A 165 16.84 1.34 -12.93
N GLY A 166 17.26 0.26 -12.28
CA GLY A 166 18.63 0.07 -11.76
C GLY A 166 19.75 0.02 -12.81
N TYR A 167 19.41 -0.09 -14.10
CA TYR A 167 20.38 -0.16 -15.19
C TYR A 167 20.19 0.92 -16.26
N TRP A 168 19.28 1.88 -16.06
CA TRP A 168 18.86 2.80 -17.12
C TRP A 168 19.39 4.22 -16.94
N LYS A 169 19.66 4.86 -18.08
CA LYS A 169 19.74 6.32 -18.22
C LYS A 169 18.54 6.77 -19.05
N MET A 170 17.65 7.50 -18.42
CA MET A 170 16.41 7.99 -19.02
C MET A 170 16.58 9.43 -19.48
N LYS A 171 16.05 9.79 -20.64
CA LYS A 171 16.05 11.20 -21.06
C LYS A 171 15.15 12.00 -20.13
N LYS A 172 15.54 13.25 -19.85
CA LYS A 172 14.79 14.20 -19.03
C LYS A 172 13.29 14.25 -19.35
N ASN A 173 12.94 14.31 -20.64
CA ASN A 173 11.53 14.40 -21.05
C ASN A 173 10.75 13.12 -20.77
N ASP A 174 11.38 11.95 -20.96
CA ASP A 174 10.75 10.67 -20.65
C ASP A 174 10.52 10.57 -19.13
N PHE A 175 11.50 11.00 -18.33
CA PHE A 175 11.39 11.07 -16.87
C PHE A 175 10.23 11.94 -16.41
N LEU A 176 10.19 13.18 -16.90
CA LEU A 176 9.12 14.12 -16.56
C LEU A 176 7.74 13.61 -17.01
N SER A 177 7.66 12.84 -18.10
CA SER A 177 6.39 12.26 -18.57
C SER A 177 5.84 11.14 -17.68
N LEU A 178 6.69 10.49 -16.88
CA LEU A 178 6.28 9.43 -15.95
C LEU A 178 5.75 9.99 -14.62
N LEU A 179 6.14 11.21 -14.29
CA LEU A 179 5.83 11.85 -13.01
C LEU A 179 4.53 12.65 -13.07
N SER A 180 3.85 12.73 -11.94
CA SER A 180 2.72 13.62 -11.77
C SER A 180 3.22 14.94 -11.23
N ILE A 181 3.84 15.78 -12.08
CA ILE A 181 4.56 16.98 -11.63
C ILE A 181 3.62 17.95 -10.89
N ASP A 182 4.10 18.49 -9.77
CA ASP A 182 3.39 19.56 -9.05
C ASP A 182 3.38 20.86 -9.88
N HIS A 183 2.17 21.32 -10.22
CA HIS A 183 1.95 22.57 -10.94
C HIS A 183 1.16 23.60 -10.11
N SER A 184 1.09 23.41 -8.79
CA SER A 184 0.47 24.35 -7.86
C SER A 184 1.10 25.75 -7.96
N LYS A 185 0.29 26.79 -7.72
CA LYS A 185 0.74 28.18 -7.87
C LYS A 185 1.88 28.50 -6.90
N GLU A 186 1.82 27.91 -5.72
CA GLU A 186 2.73 28.10 -4.60
C GLU A 186 4.13 27.55 -4.92
N ARG A 187 4.21 26.43 -5.65
CA ARG A 187 5.48 25.77 -5.98
C ARG A 187 5.93 25.97 -7.43
N ALA A 188 5.13 26.61 -8.28
CA ALA A 188 5.43 26.74 -9.71
C ALA A 188 6.80 27.35 -10.05
N ALA A 189 7.32 28.27 -9.21
CA ALA A 189 8.65 28.86 -9.40
C ALA A 189 9.77 27.90 -8.97
N GLU A 190 9.57 27.21 -7.84
CA GLU A 190 10.47 26.17 -7.34
C GLU A 190 10.56 25.00 -8.34
N MET A 191 9.42 24.49 -8.80
CA MET A 191 9.35 23.38 -9.75
C MET A 191 10.00 23.72 -11.08
N ARG A 192 9.82 24.95 -11.59
CA ARG A 192 10.54 25.41 -12.78
C ARG A 192 12.05 25.34 -12.59
N LYS A 193 12.56 25.88 -11.47
CA LYS A 193 13.99 25.83 -11.16
C LYS A 193 14.50 24.38 -11.08
N ILE A 194 13.79 23.52 -10.35
CA ILE A 194 14.18 22.10 -10.22
C ILE A 194 14.23 21.43 -11.59
N ILE A 195 13.19 21.63 -12.41
CA ILE A 195 13.11 21.06 -13.76
C ILE A 195 14.23 21.61 -14.64
N ASP A 196 14.51 22.92 -14.62
CA ASP A 196 15.56 23.54 -15.42
C ASP A 196 16.95 22.97 -15.04
N ASP A 197 17.18 22.74 -13.75
CA ASP A 197 18.42 22.18 -13.20
C ASP A 197 18.58 20.66 -13.44
N LEU A 198 17.57 19.97 -14.00
CA LEU A 198 17.68 18.54 -14.31
C LEU A 198 18.66 18.29 -15.47
N PRO A 199 19.55 17.29 -15.35
CA PRO A 199 20.44 16.87 -16.44
C PRO A 199 19.64 16.32 -17.62
N ALA A 200 20.27 16.26 -18.80
CA ALA A 200 19.65 15.71 -20.01
C ALA A 200 19.31 14.21 -19.88
N GLU A 201 20.10 13.48 -19.09
CA GLU A 201 19.90 12.07 -18.75
C GLU A 201 19.83 11.90 -17.23
N ILE A 202 18.91 11.05 -16.77
CA ILE A 202 18.61 10.78 -15.37
C ILE A 202 18.78 9.29 -15.13
N ASP A 203 19.64 8.92 -14.19
CA ASP A 203 19.82 7.56 -13.72
C ASP A 203 18.93 7.25 -12.50
N SER A 204 18.99 6.00 -12.00
CA SER A 204 18.20 5.57 -10.84
C SER A 204 18.49 6.38 -9.58
N ASP A 205 19.75 6.75 -9.34
CA ASP A 205 20.15 7.49 -8.15
C ASP A 205 19.58 8.91 -8.20
N ARG A 206 19.65 9.54 -9.37
CA ARG A 206 19.06 10.86 -9.55
C ARG A 206 17.54 10.82 -9.45
N LEU A 207 16.89 9.77 -9.96
CA LEU A 207 15.45 9.58 -9.79
C LEU A 207 15.05 9.59 -8.31
N LEU A 208 15.78 8.86 -7.46
CA LEU A 208 15.51 8.84 -6.02
C LEU A 208 15.66 10.23 -5.39
N VAL A 209 16.72 10.98 -5.73
CA VAL A 209 16.92 12.33 -5.20
C VAL A 209 15.77 13.26 -5.60
N GLU A 210 15.36 13.23 -6.86
CA GLU A 210 14.33 14.16 -7.35
C GLU A 210 12.93 13.80 -6.82
N VAL A 211 12.58 12.51 -6.76
CA VAL A 211 11.28 12.05 -6.28
C VAL A 211 11.19 12.07 -4.75
N VAL A 212 12.20 11.56 -4.03
CA VAL A 212 12.12 11.37 -2.57
C VAL A 212 12.57 12.62 -1.82
N THR A 213 13.67 13.25 -2.24
CA THR A 213 14.25 14.40 -1.51
C THR A 213 13.62 15.71 -1.93
N LYS A 214 13.42 15.94 -3.23
CA LYS A 214 12.84 17.20 -3.73
C LYS A 214 11.32 17.18 -3.89
N ASN A 215 10.71 16.00 -3.78
CA ASN A 215 9.27 15.77 -3.91
C ASN A 215 8.63 16.57 -5.06
N ILE A 216 9.08 16.27 -6.28
CA ILE A 216 8.61 16.94 -7.50
C ILE A 216 7.23 16.48 -7.96
N GLU A 217 6.73 15.36 -7.43
CA GLU A 217 5.35 14.95 -7.69
C GLU A 217 4.36 15.80 -6.89
N ALA A 218 3.15 15.92 -7.42
CA ALA A 218 2.05 16.61 -6.78
C ALA A 218 1.64 15.87 -5.49
N PRO A 219 1.43 16.56 -4.36
CA PRO A 219 1.10 15.94 -3.07
C PRO A 219 -0.14 15.03 -3.09
N GLU A 220 -1.07 15.25 -4.02
CA GLU A 220 -2.26 14.43 -4.19
C GLU A 220 -2.05 13.14 -5.00
N ASP A 221 -0.90 13.00 -5.68
CA ASP A 221 -0.58 11.92 -6.61
C ASP A 221 0.94 11.65 -6.68
N ASP A 222 1.60 11.62 -5.52
CA ASP A 222 3.03 11.37 -5.30
C ASP A 222 3.37 9.88 -5.28
N VAL A 223 2.97 9.19 -6.35
CA VAL A 223 2.94 7.72 -6.42
C VAL A 223 4.31 7.07 -6.23
N TYR A 224 5.37 7.62 -6.81
CA TYR A 224 6.70 7.04 -6.65
C TYR A 224 7.27 7.34 -5.27
N PHE A 225 7.00 8.53 -4.72
CA PHE A 225 7.34 8.85 -3.33
C PHE A 225 6.72 7.81 -2.38
N ASP A 226 5.42 7.54 -2.52
CA ASP A 226 4.70 6.53 -1.73
C ASP A 226 5.37 5.15 -1.76
N ILE A 227 5.80 4.71 -2.95
CA ILE A 227 6.44 3.40 -3.14
C ILE A 227 7.78 3.34 -2.41
N PHE A 228 8.65 4.33 -2.64
CA PHE A 228 9.98 4.36 -2.01
C PHE A 228 9.88 4.55 -0.50
N PHE A 229 8.97 5.42 -0.05
CA PHE A 229 8.73 5.66 1.36
C PHE A 229 8.22 4.40 2.06
N ALA A 230 7.32 3.63 1.44
CA ALA A 230 6.87 2.35 1.97
C ALA A 230 8.03 1.36 2.16
N GLY A 231 8.96 1.30 1.19
CA GLY A 231 10.19 0.51 1.29
C GLY A 231 11.07 0.89 2.47
N VAL A 232 11.35 2.19 2.62
CA VAL A 232 12.11 2.75 3.75
C VAL A 232 11.42 2.41 5.09
N MET A 233 10.11 2.64 5.19
CA MET A 233 9.34 2.36 6.41
C MET A 233 9.38 0.90 6.83
N GLU A 234 9.46 -0.02 5.87
CA GLU A 234 9.61 -1.45 6.19
C GLU A 234 11.00 -1.78 6.71
N ARG A 235 12.05 -1.23 6.11
CA ARG A 235 13.44 -1.38 6.59
C ARG A 235 13.60 -0.83 8.02
N ILE A 236 12.92 0.28 8.32
CA ILE A 236 12.82 0.81 9.69
C ILE A 236 12.15 -0.20 10.63
N LYS A 237 11.00 -0.76 10.24
CA LYS A 237 10.28 -1.77 11.06
C LYS A 237 11.10 -3.03 11.29
N ASN A 238 11.91 -3.44 10.33
CA ASN A 238 12.79 -4.60 10.41
C ASN A 238 14.08 -4.31 11.21
N GLY A 239 14.29 -3.07 11.66
CA GLY A 239 15.48 -2.67 12.41
C GLY A 239 16.73 -2.48 11.53
N GLU A 240 16.59 -2.49 10.21
CA GLU A 240 17.71 -2.23 9.28
C GLU A 240 18.12 -0.74 9.28
N ILE A 241 17.18 0.15 9.61
CA ILE A 241 17.39 1.60 9.71
C ILE A 241 17.06 2.04 11.13
N ASP A 242 18.08 2.44 11.89
CA ASP A 242 17.93 3.01 13.22
C ASP A 242 17.56 4.50 13.13
N THR A 243 16.27 4.75 12.96
CA THR A 243 15.74 6.13 12.94
C THR A 243 15.94 6.86 14.26
N LEU A 244 15.95 6.14 15.39
CA LEU A 244 16.11 6.76 16.69
C LEU A 244 17.47 7.43 16.80
N ARG A 245 18.52 6.73 16.36
CA ARG A 245 19.88 7.27 16.30
C ARG A 245 19.97 8.45 15.34
N MET A 246 19.40 8.33 14.13
CA MET A 246 19.40 9.43 13.14
C MET A 246 18.73 10.69 13.67
N PHE A 247 17.57 10.56 14.32
CA PHE A 247 16.88 11.73 14.87
C PHE A 247 17.60 12.29 16.12
N GLN A 248 18.21 11.45 16.95
CA GLN A 248 19.03 11.91 18.09
C GLN A 248 20.25 12.72 17.64
N GLU A 249 20.90 12.32 16.55
CA GLU A 249 22.03 13.06 15.95
C GLU A 249 21.62 14.48 15.48
N VAL A 250 20.38 14.64 15.00
CA VAL A 250 19.86 15.91 14.47
C VAL A 250 19.24 16.79 15.57
N ILE A 251 18.33 16.24 16.37
CA ILE A 251 17.55 16.98 17.36
C ILE A 251 18.37 17.25 18.62
N LYS A 252 19.42 16.44 18.88
CA LYS A 252 20.30 16.50 20.07
C LYS A 252 19.57 16.42 21.41
N GLU A 253 18.32 15.98 21.41
CA GLU A 253 17.49 15.77 22.59
C GLU A 253 16.87 14.35 22.58
N PRO A 254 16.58 13.76 23.76
CA PRO A 254 15.92 12.47 23.83
C PRO A 254 14.50 12.54 23.28
N ILE A 255 14.24 11.83 22.19
CA ILE A 255 12.92 11.79 21.56
C ILE A 255 12.02 10.83 22.34
N PRO A 256 10.85 11.28 22.82
CA PRO A 256 9.91 10.39 23.48
C PRO A 256 9.33 9.41 22.45
N VAL A 257 9.59 8.12 22.66
CA VAL A 257 8.97 7.04 21.90
C VAL A 257 7.69 6.61 22.62
N TYR A 258 6.64 6.30 21.87
CA TYR A 258 5.37 5.81 22.40
C TYR A 258 5.01 4.47 21.77
N LYS A 259 4.56 3.54 22.61
CA LYS A 259 3.98 2.28 22.20
C LYS A 259 2.46 2.39 22.27
N ALA A 260 1.80 2.24 21.13
CA ALA A 260 0.35 2.13 21.08
C ALA A 260 -0.07 0.70 21.47
N VAL A 261 -0.88 0.58 22.52
CA VAL A 261 -1.55 -0.68 22.88
C VAL A 261 -2.86 -0.76 22.10
N LYS A 262 -3.05 -1.88 21.41
CA LYS A 262 -4.26 -2.14 20.62
C LYS A 262 -5.10 -3.23 21.26
N ASP A 263 -6.42 -3.11 21.14
CA ASP A 263 -7.35 -4.20 21.51
C ASP A 263 -7.39 -5.31 20.45
N GLU A 264 -8.20 -6.34 20.69
CA GLU A 264 -8.38 -7.47 19.77
C GLU A 264 -9.03 -7.09 18.42
N TYR A 265 -9.55 -5.87 18.30
CA TYR A 265 -10.16 -5.30 17.10
C TYR A 265 -9.22 -4.29 16.40
N GLY A 266 -7.99 -4.14 16.90
CA GLY A 266 -6.96 -3.26 16.35
C GLY A 266 -7.15 -1.77 16.66
N ARG A 267 -8.09 -1.40 17.55
CA ARG A 267 -8.28 -0.02 18.02
C ARG A 267 -7.19 0.32 19.04
N VAL A 268 -6.64 1.53 18.97
CA VAL A 268 -5.68 2.01 19.98
C VAL A 268 -6.45 2.33 21.26
N VAL A 269 -6.13 1.64 22.36
CA VAL A 269 -6.80 1.81 23.67
C VAL A 269 -5.95 2.59 24.67
N SER A 270 -4.63 2.55 24.53
CA SER A 270 -3.71 3.41 25.29
C SER A 270 -2.43 3.67 24.49
N MET A 271 -1.73 4.74 24.87
CA MET A 271 -0.38 5.02 24.39
C MET A 271 0.52 5.13 25.61
N GLU A 272 1.49 4.25 25.70
CA GLU A 272 2.47 4.22 26.79
C GLU A 272 3.78 4.80 26.30
N ARG A 273 4.40 5.68 27.08
CA ARG A 273 5.74 6.17 26.75
C ARG A 273 6.72 5.01 26.91
N ASP A 274 7.37 4.64 25.82
CA ASP A 274 8.45 3.66 25.84
C ASP A 274 9.65 4.33 26.51
N ARG A 275 10.12 3.75 27.62
CA ARG A 275 11.29 4.30 28.32
C ARG A 275 12.51 3.82 27.53
N PRO A 276 13.38 4.73 27.04
CA PRO A 276 14.59 4.28 26.37
C PRO A 276 15.38 3.39 27.33
N ASN A 277 15.81 2.22 26.87
CA ASN A 277 16.83 1.42 27.53
C ASN A 277 18.14 2.22 27.49
N LEU A 278 18.29 3.14 28.44
CA LEU A 278 19.57 3.78 28.71
C LEU A 278 20.48 2.72 29.35
N THR A 279 21.17 1.93 28.53
CA THR A 279 22.42 1.31 28.97
C THR A 279 23.39 2.44 29.25
N LEU A 280 23.68 2.67 30.53
CA LEU A 280 24.78 3.52 30.96
C LEU A 280 26.07 2.93 30.36
N LEU A 281 26.70 3.69 29.47
CA LEU A 281 28.08 3.46 29.02
C LEU A 281 29.05 3.75 30.17
#